data_AF-A0A1Q9GBL4-F1
#
_entry.id   AF-A0A1Q9GBL4-F1
#
_cell.length_a   1.000
_cell.length_b   1.000
_cell.length_c   1.000
_cell.angle_alpha   90.00
_cell.angle_beta   90.00
_cell.angle_gamma   90.00
#
_symmetry.space_group_name_H-M   'P 1'
#
loop_
_entity.id
_entity.type
_entity.pdbx_description
1 polymer ?
#
loop_
_entity_poly.entity_id
_entity_poly.type
_entity_poly.pdbx_seq_one_letter_code
_entity_poly.pdbx_strand_id
1 'polypeptide(L)'
;MVGSLAIVFAAISGCKSISASQPSTHRELSAQTLALEINNVPEEFSETYSRRLGFNRYTKVTAPNGKAIHLIAQDKLSDNQIIRARSVLEHYLMPYPGSEYGADKTAVANRMAENNAILLLLNGRDDGTNRAAELDGQPLYQDEIQVEGHQWYIEQNYDHRDATFEEILHLVHDTGIGVDQYESFMGVLPAYQAEIRNAQVSALAAGTWGIGSENQDWIEELRDENSLSQEYLASVVDSYYGLWGAWTDSKTYGMWGVYIAKTRDEIMSEDNLGAQLMRDKFFHPYLTYNARIDDSFSGDFSLRFDQNKPYTHHSQYLKDITLTGNNDVNVIVNQLDNHITGNSGKNSVIFTGDTSQYHISSNQDGKVVISDLVDGRDGVNTLSHVELAEFKDKIVSL
;
A
#
# COMPACT_ATOMS: atom_id res chain seq x y z
N MET A 1 -8.70 18.06 33.75
CA MET A 1 -9.56 18.40 34.91
C MET A 1 -9.85 17.11 35.66
N VAL A 2 -9.49 17.07 36.94
CA VAL A 2 -9.45 15.87 37.80
C VAL A 2 -10.85 15.49 38.31
N GLY A 3 -11.18 14.20 38.35
CA GLY A 3 -12.32 13.67 39.12
C GLY A 3 -12.38 12.14 38.95
N SER A 4 -11.93 11.32 39.89
CA SER A 4 -12.42 11.03 41.25
C SER A 4 -12.88 9.57 41.29
N LEU A 5 -12.09 8.79 42.02
CA LEU A 5 -12.24 7.37 42.34
C LEU A 5 -13.39 7.17 43.35
N ALA A 6 -14.29 6.21 43.10
CA ALA A 6 -15.22 5.73 44.13
C ALA A 6 -15.30 4.20 44.08
N ILE A 7 -14.72 3.57 45.10
CA ILE A 7 -14.78 2.14 45.40
C ILE A 7 -16.01 1.89 46.28
N VAL A 8 -16.89 0.98 45.87
CA VAL A 8 -17.92 0.40 46.74
C VAL A 8 -17.80 -1.12 46.67
N PHE A 9 -17.44 -1.73 47.80
CA PHE A 9 -17.54 -3.17 48.03
C PHE A 9 -18.97 -3.52 48.46
N ALA A 10 -19.56 -4.54 47.86
CA ALA A 10 -20.72 -5.26 48.40
C ALA A 10 -20.54 -6.77 48.20
N ALA A 11 -20.72 -7.52 49.27
CA ALA A 11 -20.44 -8.95 49.35
C ALA A 11 -21.61 -9.84 48.88
N ILE A 12 -21.20 -10.86 48.12
CA ILE A 12 -21.73 -12.19 47.78
C ILE A 12 -22.99 -12.68 48.52
N SER A 13 -23.97 -13.17 47.75
CA SER A 13 -24.69 -14.43 48.05
C SER A 13 -25.25 -15.03 46.75
N GLY A 14 -24.91 -16.29 46.47
CA GLY A 14 -25.16 -16.94 45.19
C GLY A 14 -26.44 -17.78 45.12
N CYS A 15 -26.92 -18.02 43.89
CA CYS A 15 -27.50 -19.30 43.47
C CYS A 15 -27.67 -19.39 41.94
N LYS A 16 -27.02 -20.40 41.37
CA LYS A 16 -27.35 -21.16 40.15
C LYS A 16 -27.77 -20.36 38.90
N SER A 17 -26.77 -19.91 38.13
CA SER A 17 -26.95 -19.67 36.69
C SER A 17 -26.70 -20.96 35.93
N ILE A 18 -27.77 -21.49 35.32
CA ILE A 18 -27.70 -22.47 34.24
C ILE A 18 -26.73 -21.92 33.19
N SER A 19 -25.70 -22.68 32.87
CA SER A 19 -24.77 -22.37 31.78
C SER A 19 -25.54 -22.45 30.47
N ALA A 20 -26.17 -21.35 30.08
CA ALA A 20 -26.48 -21.12 28.69
C ALA A 20 -25.13 -20.96 28.00
N SER A 21 -24.67 -22.02 27.34
CA SER A 21 -23.64 -21.93 26.32
C SER A 21 -24.07 -20.82 25.37
N GLN A 22 -23.44 -19.64 25.48
CA GLN A 22 -23.54 -18.67 24.42
C GLN A 22 -23.10 -19.38 23.14
N PRO A 23 -23.87 -19.31 22.06
CA PRO A 23 -23.41 -19.83 20.79
C PRO A 23 -22.18 -19.01 20.44
N SER A 24 -21.01 -19.62 20.59
CA SER A 24 -19.77 -19.15 20.03
C SER A 24 -19.97 -19.19 18.52
N THR A 25 -20.51 -18.12 17.96
CA THR A 25 -20.58 -17.93 16.52
C THR A 25 -19.17 -17.56 16.06
N HIS A 26 -18.26 -18.53 16.20
CA HIS A 26 -17.01 -18.59 15.49
C HIS A 26 -17.38 -18.62 14.01
N ARG A 27 -17.47 -17.45 13.38
CA ARG A 27 -17.44 -17.42 11.92
C ARG A 27 -16.01 -17.76 11.54
N GLU A 28 -15.79 -19.04 11.26
CA GLU A 28 -14.53 -19.50 10.69
C GLU A 28 -14.26 -18.74 9.39
N LEU A 29 -13.00 -18.40 9.16
CA LEU A 29 -12.58 -17.76 7.92
C LEU A 29 -12.83 -18.70 6.74
N SER A 30 -13.18 -18.14 5.59
CA SER A 30 -13.44 -18.93 4.39
C SER A 30 -12.16 -19.63 3.91
N ALA A 31 -12.30 -20.73 3.16
CA ALA A 31 -11.16 -21.40 2.54
C ALA A 31 -10.39 -20.46 1.60
N GLN A 32 -11.10 -19.55 0.92
CA GLN A 32 -10.52 -18.52 0.05
C GLN A 32 -9.66 -17.53 0.85
N THR A 33 -10.16 -17.05 1.99
CA THR A 33 -9.43 -16.15 2.89
C THR A 33 -8.16 -16.81 3.43
N LEU A 34 -8.26 -18.07 3.86
CA LEU A 34 -7.11 -18.84 4.36
C LEU A 34 -6.06 -19.09 3.26
N ALA A 35 -6.50 -19.32 2.02
CA ALA A 35 -5.59 -19.49 0.87
C ALA A 35 -4.81 -18.21 0.52
N LEU A 36 -5.25 -17.05 0.99
CA LEU A 36 -4.53 -15.77 0.87
C LEU A 36 -3.57 -15.52 2.05
N GLU A 37 -3.39 -16.50 2.94
CA GLU A 37 -2.62 -16.39 4.19
C GLU A 37 -3.18 -15.33 5.15
N ILE A 38 -4.49 -15.16 5.13
CA ILE A 38 -5.24 -14.39 6.12
C ILE A 38 -5.84 -15.40 7.11
N ASN A 39 -5.33 -15.37 8.34
CA ASN A 39 -5.63 -16.33 9.39
C ASN A 39 -6.44 -15.69 10.52
N ASN A 40 -6.94 -16.50 11.46
CA ASN A 40 -7.50 -15.95 12.70
C ASN A 40 -6.40 -15.23 13.50
N VAL A 41 -6.78 -14.22 14.28
CA VAL A 41 -5.86 -13.57 15.24
C VAL A 41 -5.25 -14.63 16.17
N PRO A 42 -3.90 -14.72 16.25
CA PRO A 42 -3.21 -15.64 17.15
C PRO A 42 -3.60 -15.43 18.63
N GLU A 43 -3.53 -16.49 19.43
CA GLU A 43 -3.98 -16.46 20.83
C GLU A 43 -3.17 -15.46 21.65
N GLU A 44 -1.85 -15.35 21.41
CA GLU A 44 -0.93 -14.41 22.04
C GLU A 44 -1.30 -12.93 21.82
N PHE A 45 -2.06 -12.63 20.76
CA PHE A 45 -2.51 -11.28 20.42
C PHE A 45 -3.96 -11.01 20.85
N SER A 46 -4.71 -12.05 21.22
CA SER A 46 -6.16 -11.98 21.39
C SER A 46 -6.64 -11.19 22.62
N GLU A 47 -5.76 -10.96 23.61
CA GLU A 47 -6.07 -10.12 24.77
C GLU A 47 -6.15 -8.63 24.37
N THR A 48 -5.14 -8.15 23.64
CA THR A 48 -5.04 -6.77 23.15
C THR A 48 -5.93 -6.55 21.92
N TYR A 49 -5.74 -7.37 20.90
CA TYR A 49 -6.44 -7.32 19.62
C TYR A 49 -7.64 -8.27 19.63
N SER A 50 -8.55 -7.99 20.55
CA SER A 50 -9.65 -8.88 20.86
C SER A 50 -10.80 -8.79 19.85
N ARG A 51 -11.59 -9.87 19.75
CA ARG A 51 -12.86 -9.87 18.99
C ARG A 51 -13.86 -8.82 19.48
N ARG A 52 -13.79 -8.40 20.74
CA ARG A 52 -14.63 -7.33 21.29
C ARG A 52 -14.32 -5.98 20.62
N LEU A 53 -13.07 -5.78 20.21
CA LEU A 53 -12.63 -4.64 19.41
C LEU A 53 -12.71 -4.92 17.91
N GLY A 54 -13.45 -5.96 17.48
CA GLY A 54 -13.68 -6.26 16.07
C GLY A 54 -12.53 -6.99 15.36
N PHE A 55 -11.38 -7.21 16.00
CA PHE A 55 -10.26 -7.93 15.39
C PHE A 55 -10.59 -9.42 15.21
N ASN A 56 -10.45 -9.90 13.97
CA ASN A 56 -10.72 -11.30 13.64
C ASN A 56 -9.76 -11.91 12.62
N ARG A 57 -8.92 -11.09 11.98
CA ARG A 57 -8.01 -11.52 10.92
C ARG A 57 -6.58 -11.08 11.20
N TYR A 58 -5.64 -11.89 10.76
CA TYR A 58 -4.22 -11.70 10.95
C TYR A 58 -3.47 -12.14 9.70
N THR A 59 -2.51 -11.32 9.30
CA THR A 59 -1.49 -11.73 8.34
C THR A 59 -0.15 -11.13 8.73
N LYS A 60 0.91 -11.45 7.99
CA LYS A 60 2.25 -10.99 8.31
C LYS A 60 3.12 -10.89 7.07
N VAL A 61 4.16 -10.08 7.17
CA VAL A 61 5.36 -10.20 6.34
C VAL A 61 6.42 -10.92 7.18
N THR A 62 7.06 -11.94 6.63
CA THR A 62 8.15 -12.66 7.34
C THR A 62 9.47 -12.01 6.98
N ALA A 63 10.15 -11.41 7.97
CA ALA A 63 11.46 -10.81 7.79
C ALA A 63 12.54 -11.90 7.56
N PRO A 64 13.70 -11.58 6.96
CA PRO A 64 14.75 -12.57 6.70
C PRO A 64 15.29 -13.29 7.94
N ASN A 65 15.18 -12.71 9.13
CA ASN A 65 15.51 -13.35 10.42
C ASN A 65 14.45 -14.37 10.89
N GLY A 66 13.39 -14.60 10.11
CA GLY A 66 12.30 -15.53 10.40
C GLY A 66 11.21 -14.99 11.34
N LYS A 67 11.36 -13.76 11.85
CA LYS A 67 10.35 -13.10 12.69
C LYS A 67 9.29 -12.40 11.83
N ALA A 68 8.17 -12.06 12.44
CA ALA A 68 7.02 -11.46 11.77
C ALA A 68 7.01 -9.93 11.93
N ILE A 69 6.57 -9.25 10.86
CA ILE A 69 5.99 -7.91 10.89
C ILE A 69 4.49 -8.12 10.79
N HIS A 70 3.74 -7.66 11.78
CA HIS A 70 2.37 -8.09 12.01
C HIS A 70 1.36 -7.16 11.33
N LEU A 71 0.31 -7.73 10.75
CA LEU A 71 -0.87 -6.99 10.29
C LEU A 71 -2.10 -7.61 10.95
N ILE A 72 -2.84 -6.82 11.72
CA ILE A 72 -4.00 -7.31 12.48
C ILE A 72 -5.23 -6.51 12.07
N ALA A 73 -6.27 -7.21 11.60
CA ALA A 73 -7.40 -6.59 10.92
C ALA A 73 -8.72 -6.80 11.65
N GLN A 74 -9.50 -5.72 11.69
CA GLN A 74 -10.90 -5.75 12.07
C GLN A 74 -11.78 -6.38 10.97
N ASP A 75 -13.01 -6.70 11.33
CA ASP A 75 -13.89 -7.61 10.59
C ASP A 75 -14.61 -7.04 9.36
N LYS A 76 -14.49 -5.74 9.06
CA LYS A 76 -15.14 -5.13 7.88
C LYS A 76 -14.24 -4.92 6.68
N LEU A 77 -12.91 -4.98 6.83
CA LEU A 77 -12.00 -4.90 5.68
C LEU A 77 -12.27 -6.03 4.69
N SER A 78 -12.11 -5.79 3.40
CA SER A 78 -12.11 -6.88 2.43
C SER A 78 -10.80 -7.67 2.48
N ASP A 79 -10.79 -8.90 1.96
CA ASP A 79 -9.54 -9.67 1.85
C ASP A 79 -8.57 -8.94 0.89
N ASN A 80 -9.06 -8.33 -0.19
CA ASN A 80 -8.22 -7.54 -1.10
C ASN A 80 -7.59 -6.31 -0.41
N GLN A 81 -8.27 -5.64 0.53
CA GLN A 81 -7.67 -4.55 1.31
C GLN A 81 -6.54 -5.04 2.21
N ILE A 82 -6.74 -6.16 2.90
CA ILE A 82 -5.70 -6.77 3.75
C ILE A 82 -4.48 -7.18 2.91
N ILE A 83 -4.71 -7.76 1.74
CA ILE A 83 -3.63 -8.17 0.83
C ILE A 83 -2.91 -6.95 0.25
N ARG A 84 -3.63 -5.92 -0.19
CA ARG A 84 -3.02 -4.67 -0.68
C ARG A 84 -2.09 -4.07 0.38
N ALA A 85 -2.55 -3.96 1.63
CA ALA A 85 -1.71 -3.45 2.72
C ALA A 85 -0.46 -4.32 2.93
N ARG A 86 -0.60 -5.65 2.98
CA ARG A 86 0.56 -6.56 3.07
C ARG A 86 1.52 -6.37 1.89
N SER A 87 0.99 -6.23 0.69
CA SER A 87 1.75 -6.10 -0.56
C SER A 87 2.50 -4.77 -0.68
N VAL A 88 1.93 -3.66 -0.19
CA VAL A 88 2.64 -2.37 -0.14
C VAL A 88 3.80 -2.43 0.87
N LEU A 89 3.61 -3.10 2.02
CA LEU A 89 4.71 -3.35 2.96
C LEU A 89 5.82 -4.21 2.34
N GLU A 90 5.46 -5.30 1.65
CA GLU A 90 6.41 -6.14 0.91
C GLU A 90 7.16 -5.32 -0.15
N HIS A 91 6.49 -4.39 -0.82
CA HIS A 91 7.11 -3.50 -1.80
C HIS A 91 8.14 -2.57 -1.18
N TYR A 92 7.84 -1.92 -0.06
CA TYR A 92 8.83 -1.10 0.63
C TYR A 92 10.04 -1.90 1.10
N LEU A 93 9.86 -3.18 1.43
CA LEU A 93 10.92 -4.08 1.87
C LEU A 93 11.60 -4.85 0.72
N MET A 94 11.11 -4.72 -0.52
CA MET A 94 11.71 -5.34 -1.69
C MET A 94 13.07 -4.70 -2.00
N PRO A 95 14.16 -5.49 -2.07
CA PRO A 95 15.48 -4.97 -2.43
C PRO A 95 15.45 -4.29 -3.80
N TYR A 96 16.15 -3.16 -3.94
CA TYR A 96 16.36 -2.44 -5.18
C TYR A 96 17.85 -2.43 -5.53
N PRO A 97 18.37 -3.48 -6.19
CA PRO A 97 19.79 -3.61 -6.49
C PRO A 97 20.33 -2.37 -7.22
N GLY A 98 21.48 -1.88 -6.75
CA GLY A 98 22.12 -0.67 -7.28
C GLY A 98 21.75 0.63 -6.55
N SER A 99 20.70 0.63 -5.71
CA SER A 99 20.37 1.78 -4.87
C SER A 99 21.22 1.86 -3.59
N GLU A 100 21.44 3.07 -3.09
CA GLU A 100 22.37 3.35 -1.98
C GLU A 100 21.94 2.74 -0.64
N TYR A 101 20.65 2.86 -0.30
CA TYR A 101 20.06 2.38 0.95
C TYR A 101 19.03 1.25 0.73
N GLY A 102 18.64 0.98 -0.51
CA GLY A 102 17.64 -0.03 -0.86
C GLY A 102 18.21 -1.31 -1.48
N ALA A 103 19.51 -1.39 -1.79
CA ALA A 103 20.11 -2.55 -2.45
C ALA A 103 19.94 -3.86 -1.65
N ASP A 104 19.99 -3.76 -0.33
CA ASP A 104 19.63 -4.84 0.59
C ASP A 104 18.85 -4.26 1.77
N LYS A 105 17.56 -4.63 1.87
CA LYS A 105 16.65 -4.18 2.92
C LYS A 105 16.50 -5.18 4.06
N THR A 106 17.34 -6.22 4.10
CA THR A 106 17.31 -7.25 5.13
C THR A 106 17.40 -6.68 6.54
N ALA A 107 18.32 -5.74 6.77
CA ALA A 107 18.50 -5.11 8.08
C ALA A 107 17.26 -4.30 8.49
N VAL A 108 16.61 -3.62 7.54
CA VAL A 108 15.39 -2.83 7.77
C VAL A 108 14.25 -3.76 8.18
N ALA A 109 13.95 -4.78 7.38
CA ALA A 109 12.90 -5.75 7.67
C ALA A 109 13.12 -6.48 9.01
N ASN A 110 14.37 -6.87 9.30
CA ASN A 110 14.72 -7.51 10.56
C ASN A 110 14.51 -6.58 11.76
N ARG A 111 14.89 -5.29 11.63
CA ARG A 111 14.69 -4.28 12.67
C ARG A 111 13.20 -4.04 12.94
N MET A 112 12.37 -3.96 11.90
CA MET A 112 10.91 -3.86 12.05
C MET A 112 10.35 -5.02 12.88
N ALA A 113 10.75 -6.26 12.56
CA ALA A 113 10.30 -7.43 13.31
C ALA A 113 10.86 -7.49 14.74
N GLU A 114 12.08 -7.00 14.98
CA GLU A 114 12.66 -6.90 16.32
C GLU A 114 12.00 -5.82 17.18
N ASN A 115 11.53 -4.74 16.54
CA ASN A 115 10.78 -3.66 17.18
C ASN A 115 9.29 -3.99 17.35
N ASN A 116 8.85 -5.22 17.03
CA ASN A 116 7.46 -5.66 17.09
C ASN A 116 6.52 -4.76 16.27
N ALA A 117 6.92 -4.40 15.06
CA ALA A 117 6.10 -3.60 14.15
C ALA A 117 4.71 -4.25 13.90
N ILE A 118 3.65 -3.47 14.14
CA ILE A 118 2.25 -3.87 13.98
C ILE A 118 1.53 -2.81 13.14
N LEU A 119 0.92 -3.24 12.02
CA LEU A 119 -0.08 -2.46 11.29
C LEU A 119 -1.49 -2.86 11.77
N LEU A 120 -2.26 -1.88 12.22
CA LEU A 120 -3.64 -2.04 12.64
C LEU A 120 -4.55 -1.69 11.46
N LEU A 121 -5.17 -2.70 10.89
CA LEU A 121 -6.15 -2.53 9.81
C LEU A 121 -7.53 -2.33 10.43
N LEU A 122 -7.98 -1.07 10.47
CA LEU A 122 -9.13 -0.62 11.23
C LEU A 122 -10.37 -0.44 10.35
N ASN A 123 -11.55 -0.69 10.90
CA ASN A 123 -12.82 -0.42 10.25
C ASN A 123 -13.10 1.09 10.19
N GLY A 124 -13.83 1.55 9.17
CA GLY A 124 -14.25 2.94 9.04
C GLY A 124 -13.14 3.85 8.51
N ARG A 125 -13.01 5.05 9.08
CA ARG A 125 -12.08 6.12 8.70
C ARG A 125 -11.49 6.75 9.96
N ASP A 126 -10.46 7.57 9.81
CA ASP A 126 -9.94 8.36 10.92
C ASP A 126 -10.87 9.53 11.28
N ASP A 127 -11.89 9.25 12.11
CA ASP A 127 -12.86 10.22 12.63
C ASP A 127 -12.94 10.21 14.17
N GLY A 128 -11.96 9.55 14.81
CA GLY A 128 -11.90 9.38 16.27
C GLY A 128 -12.95 8.42 16.86
N THR A 129 -13.75 7.73 16.05
CA THR A 129 -14.78 6.81 16.56
C THR A 129 -14.27 5.39 16.79
N ASN A 130 -13.20 4.99 16.11
CA ASN A 130 -12.62 3.66 16.27
C ASN A 130 -11.66 3.60 17.46
N ARG A 131 -12.15 3.05 18.58
CA ARG A 131 -11.39 2.93 19.84
C ARG A 131 -10.11 2.09 19.73
N ALA A 132 -9.93 1.32 18.66
CA ALA A 132 -8.73 0.54 18.45
C ALA A 132 -7.55 1.38 17.91
N ALA A 133 -7.79 2.63 17.49
CA ALA A 133 -6.72 3.57 17.11
C ALA A 133 -5.81 3.94 18.29
N GLU A 134 -6.28 3.77 19.53
CA GLU A 134 -5.51 4.01 20.76
C GLU A 134 -4.62 2.82 21.17
N LEU A 135 -4.60 1.74 20.38
CA LEU A 135 -3.74 0.59 20.64
C LEU A 135 -2.35 0.83 20.04
N ASP A 136 -1.32 0.22 20.63
CA ASP A 136 0.03 0.27 20.09
C ASP A 136 0.08 -0.34 18.67
N GLY A 137 0.43 0.47 17.68
CA GLY A 137 0.56 0.07 16.29
C GLY A 137 0.21 1.21 15.34
N GLN A 138 0.56 1.06 14.06
CA GLN A 138 0.24 2.06 13.04
C GLN A 138 -1.19 1.84 12.53
N PRO A 139 -2.13 2.77 12.72
CA PRO A 139 -3.48 2.63 12.16
C PRO A 139 -3.47 2.83 10.64
N LEU A 140 -4.29 2.04 9.94
CA LEU A 140 -4.68 2.26 8.56
C LEU A 140 -6.13 1.84 8.40
N TYR A 141 -6.99 2.76 7.98
CA TYR A 141 -8.42 2.55 8.01
C TYR A 141 -8.99 1.97 6.70
N GLN A 142 -10.11 1.26 6.83
CA GLN A 142 -10.83 0.63 5.73
C GLN A 142 -11.19 1.63 4.62
N ASP A 143 -11.64 2.83 4.97
CA ASP A 143 -12.06 3.89 4.05
C ASP A 143 -10.85 4.70 3.51
N GLU A 144 -9.63 4.21 3.74
CA GLU A 144 -8.36 4.80 3.29
C GLU A 144 -7.55 3.82 2.41
N ILE A 145 -8.11 2.65 2.08
CA ILE A 145 -7.45 1.61 1.28
C ILE A 145 -8.16 1.44 -0.06
N GLN A 146 -7.62 2.04 -1.12
CA GLN A 146 -8.16 1.95 -2.48
C GLN A 146 -7.74 0.67 -3.23
N VAL A 147 -8.49 -0.43 -3.20
CA VAL A 147 -8.11 -1.64 -3.98
C VAL A 147 -8.07 -1.40 -5.50
N GLU A 148 -7.00 -1.84 -6.17
CA GLU A 148 -6.86 -1.76 -7.63
C GLU A 148 -8.05 -2.39 -8.35
N GLY A 149 -8.64 -1.70 -9.33
CA GLY A 149 -9.80 -2.19 -10.07
C GLY A 149 -11.16 -1.95 -9.39
N HIS A 150 -11.19 -1.68 -8.08
CA HIS A 150 -12.41 -1.28 -7.40
C HIS A 150 -12.89 0.09 -7.91
N GLN A 151 -14.20 0.36 -7.87
CA GLN A 151 -14.78 1.61 -8.40
C GLN A 151 -14.07 2.86 -7.86
N TRP A 152 -13.79 2.90 -6.55
CA TRP A 152 -13.08 4.02 -5.93
C TRP A 152 -11.70 4.27 -6.55
N TYR A 153 -10.92 3.21 -6.79
CA TYR A 153 -9.63 3.30 -7.45
C TYR A 153 -9.77 3.74 -8.90
N ILE A 154 -10.74 3.21 -9.65
CA ILE A 154 -10.94 3.56 -11.07
C ILE A 154 -11.35 5.03 -11.24
N GLU A 155 -12.23 5.51 -10.37
CA GLU A 155 -12.76 6.88 -10.42
C GLU A 155 -11.80 7.91 -9.83
N GLN A 156 -10.85 7.49 -8.98
CA GLN A 156 -9.98 8.37 -8.21
C GLN A 156 -10.80 9.46 -7.49
N ASN A 157 -11.79 9.03 -6.70
CA ASN A 157 -12.57 9.94 -5.85
C ASN A 157 -11.71 10.38 -4.65
N TYR A 158 -11.56 11.69 -4.46
CA TYR A 158 -10.76 12.32 -3.40
C TYR A 158 -11.60 12.83 -2.20
N ASP A 159 -12.86 12.41 -2.05
CA ASP A 159 -13.66 12.61 -0.81
C ASP A 159 -12.90 12.07 0.42
N HIS A 160 -12.09 11.03 0.21
CA HIS A 160 -11.06 10.52 1.12
C HIS A 160 -9.78 10.23 0.32
N ARG A 161 -8.60 10.34 0.96
CA ARG A 161 -7.33 9.91 0.34
C ARG A 161 -7.15 8.40 0.48
N ASP A 162 -6.40 7.83 -0.45
CA ASP A 162 -5.78 6.53 -0.22
C ASP A 162 -4.55 6.72 0.68
N ALA A 163 -4.64 6.37 1.96
CA ALA A 163 -3.53 6.49 2.91
C ALA A 163 -2.66 5.22 2.95
N THR A 164 -2.95 4.21 2.11
CA THR A 164 -2.23 2.92 2.15
C THR A 164 -0.71 3.09 2.08
N PHE A 165 -0.20 3.96 1.19
CA PHE A 165 1.23 4.15 1.00
C PHE A 165 1.86 4.93 2.16
N GLU A 166 1.21 6.01 2.60
CA GLU A 166 1.60 6.87 3.72
C GLU A 166 1.68 6.10 5.04
N GLU A 167 0.59 5.46 5.47
CA GLU A 167 0.56 4.81 6.79
C GLU A 167 1.53 3.63 6.86
N ILE A 168 1.65 2.86 5.79
CA ILE A 168 2.61 1.75 5.75
C ILE A 168 4.05 2.29 5.69
N LEU A 169 4.27 3.43 5.04
CA LEU A 169 5.57 4.10 5.07
C LEU A 169 5.90 4.57 6.49
N HIS A 170 4.96 5.15 7.23
CA HIS A 170 5.16 5.53 8.64
C HIS A 170 5.61 4.32 9.47
N LEU A 171 4.95 3.17 9.32
CA LEU A 171 5.38 1.93 9.97
C LEU A 171 6.82 1.53 9.60
N VAL A 172 7.17 1.54 8.31
CA VAL A 172 8.54 1.19 7.83
C VAL A 172 9.57 2.20 8.33
N HIS A 173 9.19 3.48 8.39
CA HIS A 173 10.04 4.57 8.82
C HIS A 173 10.35 4.45 10.31
N ASP A 174 9.32 4.34 11.16
CA ASP A 174 9.47 4.31 12.61
C ASP A 174 10.17 3.07 13.12
N THR A 175 9.85 1.92 12.50
CA THR A 175 10.27 0.63 13.04
C THR A 175 11.44 0.01 12.28
N GLY A 176 11.83 0.54 11.12
CA GLY A 176 12.86 -0.04 10.25
C GLY A 176 13.97 0.95 9.89
N ILE A 177 13.62 2.00 9.15
CA ILE A 177 14.59 3.04 8.71
C ILE A 177 15.16 3.77 9.92
N GLY A 178 14.26 4.21 10.82
CA GLY A 178 14.50 4.97 12.03
C GLY A 178 14.31 6.46 11.84
N VAL A 179 13.72 7.09 12.86
CA VAL A 179 13.58 8.53 12.97
C VAL A 179 14.60 9.05 13.99
N ASP A 180 15.29 10.13 13.66
CA ASP A 180 16.28 10.79 14.52
C ASP A 180 15.61 11.70 15.56
N GLN A 181 16.39 12.28 16.48
CA GLN A 181 15.94 13.19 17.55
C GLN A 181 15.11 12.57 18.69
N TYR A 182 14.87 11.26 18.67
CA TYR A 182 14.47 10.50 19.85
C TYR A 182 15.67 10.15 20.76
N GLU A 183 15.40 9.75 22.01
CA GLU A 183 16.43 9.30 22.96
C GLU A 183 17.25 8.12 22.42
N SER A 184 16.60 7.24 21.66
CA SER A 184 17.23 6.11 20.98
C SER A 184 16.82 6.06 19.51
N PHE A 185 17.78 5.85 18.62
CA PHE A 185 17.50 5.63 17.19
C PHE A 185 17.02 4.20 16.97
N MET A 186 15.72 4.03 16.73
CA MET A 186 15.05 2.73 16.61
C MET A 186 15.07 2.14 15.20
N GLY A 187 16.05 2.50 14.37
CA GLY A 187 16.19 2.00 13.00
C GLY A 187 17.59 1.49 12.66
N VAL A 188 17.85 1.34 11.36
CA VAL A 188 19.17 0.91 10.84
C VAL A 188 19.75 1.82 9.75
N LEU A 189 19.06 2.88 9.35
CA LEU A 189 19.50 3.79 8.28
C LEU A 189 19.62 5.26 8.74
N PRO A 190 20.47 5.58 9.74
CA PRO A 190 20.61 6.95 10.23
C PRO A 190 21.12 7.95 9.17
N ALA A 191 21.93 7.48 8.21
CA ALA A 191 22.40 8.33 7.11
C ALA A 191 21.26 8.70 6.14
N TYR A 192 20.40 7.73 5.79
CA TYR A 192 19.24 8.01 4.96
C TYR A 192 18.25 8.94 5.68
N GLN A 193 18.01 8.72 6.98
CA GLN A 193 17.18 9.62 7.78
C GLN A 193 17.73 11.06 7.82
N ALA A 194 19.05 11.24 7.88
CA ALA A 194 19.64 12.57 7.81
C ALA A 194 19.39 13.25 6.45
N GLU A 195 19.39 12.50 5.34
CA GLU A 195 19.01 13.02 4.02
C GLU A 195 17.53 13.39 3.95
N ILE A 196 16.64 12.54 4.48
CA ILE A 196 15.20 12.81 4.57
C ILE A 196 14.95 14.09 5.35
N ARG A 197 15.57 14.25 6.52
CA ARG A 197 15.44 15.47 7.32
C ARG A 197 15.98 16.71 6.60
N ASN A 198 17.11 16.59 5.91
CA ASN A 198 17.65 17.71 5.14
C ASN A 198 16.71 18.16 4.02
N ALA A 199 16.10 17.20 3.30
CA ALA A 199 15.10 17.47 2.28
C ALA A 199 13.86 18.15 2.88
N GLN A 200 13.33 17.59 3.97
CA GLN A 200 12.18 18.14 4.70
C GLN A 200 12.42 19.59 5.17
N VAL A 201 13.54 19.86 5.82
CA VAL A 201 13.90 21.22 6.30
C VAL A 201 14.01 22.19 5.13
N SER A 202 14.61 21.75 4.03
CA SER A 202 14.75 22.57 2.82
C SER A 202 13.39 22.86 2.18
N ALA A 203 12.49 21.88 2.15
CA ALA A 203 11.15 22.04 1.58
C ALA A 203 10.28 23.00 2.38
N LEU A 204 10.31 22.93 3.72
CA LEU A 204 9.66 23.93 4.57
C LEU A 204 10.23 25.34 4.34
N ALA A 205 11.57 25.46 4.30
CA ALA A 205 12.22 26.76 4.12
C ALA A 205 11.94 27.38 2.74
N ALA A 206 11.80 26.54 1.71
CA ALA A 206 11.48 26.95 0.35
C ALA A 206 9.97 27.21 0.13
N GLY A 207 9.11 26.77 1.07
CA GLY A 207 7.66 26.81 0.90
C GLY A 207 7.17 25.85 -0.18
N THR A 208 7.84 24.71 -0.35
CA THR A 208 7.43 23.64 -1.27
C THR A 208 6.72 22.47 -0.57
N TRP A 209 6.70 22.48 0.76
CA TRP A 209 5.91 21.58 1.60
C TRP A 209 5.41 22.33 2.84
N GLY A 210 4.29 21.88 3.42
CA GLY A 210 3.57 22.63 4.46
C GLY A 210 2.97 23.95 3.93
N ILE A 211 2.59 23.96 2.65
CA ILE A 211 2.08 25.15 1.95
C ILE A 211 0.73 25.57 2.55
N GLY A 212 0.51 26.86 2.77
CA GLY A 212 -0.75 27.41 3.27
C GLY A 212 -0.66 27.88 4.72
N SER A 213 -1.26 29.03 5.03
CA SER A 213 -1.29 29.58 6.39
C SER A 213 -2.15 28.76 7.34
N GLU A 214 -3.14 28.07 6.79
CA GLU A 214 -4.05 27.14 7.46
C GLU A 214 -3.34 25.90 8.02
N ASN A 215 -2.16 25.58 7.49
CA ASN A 215 -1.39 24.41 7.88
C ASN A 215 -0.32 24.72 8.95
N GLN A 216 -0.21 25.97 9.42
CA GLN A 216 0.83 26.35 10.39
C GLN A 216 0.68 25.61 11.72
N ASP A 217 -0.54 25.54 12.26
CA ASP A 217 -0.81 24.85 13.53
C ASP A 217 -0.46 23.36 13.41
N TRP A 218 -0.79 22.72 12.28
CA TRP A 218 -0.42 21.33 11.98
C TRP A 218 1.10 21.15 11.86
N ILE A 219 1.81 22.05 11.17
CA ILE A 219 3.28 22.01 11.09
C ILE A 219 3.95 22.21 12.46
N GLU A 220 3.33 22.99 13.35
CA GLU A 220 3.79 23.13 14.74
C GLU A 220 3.57 21.84 15.55
N GLU A 221 2.40 21.21 15.41
CA GLU A 221 2.11 19.90 16.01
C GLU A 221 3.12 18.83 15.57
N LEU A 222 3.33 18.67 14.25
CA LEU A 222 4.31 17.73 13.72
C LEU A 222 5.75 18.00 14.19
N ARG A 223 6.08 19.27 14.47
CA ARG A 223 7.39 19.65 15.00
C ARG A 223 7.55 19.17 16.43
N ASP A 224 6.52 19.35 17.26
CA ASP A 224 6.53 18.95 18.66
C ASP A 224 6.55 17.42 18.81
N GLU A 225 5.91 16.71 17.88
CA GLU A 225 5.89 15.24 17.82
C GLU A 225 7.12 14.62 17.14
N ASN A 226 7.95 15.45 16.50
CA ASN A 226 9.09 15.03 15.68
C ASN A 226 8.72 14.19 14.44
N SER A 227 7.52 14.41 13.89
CA SER A 227 6.97 13.69 12.72
C SER A 227 7.13 14.41 11.39
N LEU A 228 7.66 15.65 11.37
CA LEU A 228 7.86 16.42 10.12
C LEU A 228 8.56 15.63 9.00
N SER A 229 9.60 14.85 9.32
CA SER A 229 10.34 14.06 8.30
C SER A 229 9.51 12.93 7.71
N GLN A 230 8.60 12.36 8.49
CA GLN A 230 7.73 11.26 8.06
C GLN A 230 6.68 11.80 7.10
N GLU A 231 5.96 12.85 7.51
CA GLU A 231 4.89 13.47 6.71
C GLU A 231 5.38 14.09 5.40
N TYR A 232 6.57 14.70 5.43
CA TYR A 232 7.21 15.17 4.20
C TYR A 232 7.53 14.01 3.26
N LEU A 233 8.14 12.93 3.76
CA LEU A 233 8.49 11.78 2.93
C LEU A 233 7.24 11.11 2.35
N ALA A 234 6.17 10.98 3.14
CA ALA A 234 4.88 10.49 2.67
C ALA A 234 4.34 11.35 1.51
N SER A 235 4.38 12.67 1.64
CA SER A 235 3.94 13.60 0.58
C SER A 235 4.70 13.39 -0.74
N VAL A 236 6.01 13.16 -0.66
CA VAL A 236 6.86 12.83 -1.82
C VAL A 236 6.47 11.47 -2.40
N VAL A 237 6.33 10.45 -1.58
CA VAL A 237 6.04 9.06 -1.99
C VAL A 237 4.68 8.93 -2.67
N ASP A 238 3.64 9.55 -2.10
CA ASP A 238 2.30 9.52 -2.66
C ASP A 238 2.27 10.12 -4.07
N SER A 239 2.90 11.26 -4.25
CA SER A 239 3.01 11.93 -5.55
C SER A 239 3.90 11.13 -6.52
N TYR A 240 4.94 10.47 -6.00
CA TYR A 240 5.85 9.65 -6.80
C TYR A 240 5.18 8.40 -7.36
N TYR A 241 4.28 7.76 -6.59
CA TYR A 241 3.46 6.65 -7.06
C TYR A 241 2.11 7.08 -7.64
N GLY A 242 1.94 8.38 -7.87
CA GLY A 242 0.84 8.92 -8.66
C GLY A 242 -0.53 8.96 -7.98
N LEU A 243 -0.58 8.83 -6.65
CA LEU A 243 -1.83 8.86 -5.87
C LEU A 243 -2.55 10.21 -6.02
N TRP A 244 -1.79 11.29 -6.23
CA TRP A 244 -2.36 12.63 -6.39
C TRP A 244 -2.56 13.03 -7.84
N GLY A 245 -2.00 12.31 -8.82
CA GLY A 245 -1.97 12.73 -10.23
C GLY A 245 -3.34 13.03 -10.85
N ALA A 246 -4.39 12.37 -10.39
CA ALA A 246 -5.76 12.58 -10.84
C ALA A 246 -6.52 13.70 -10.11
N TRP A 247 -6.03 14.21 -8.98
CA TRP A 247 -6.75 15.18 -8.14
C TRP A 247 -7.01 16.51 -8.87
N THR A 248 -8.26 16.94 -9.00
CA THR A 248 -8.59 18.08 -9.90
C THR A 248 -8.72 19.44 -9.22
N ASP A 249 -8.75 19.50 -7.89
CA ASP A 249 -8.91 20.78 -7.18
C ASP A 249 -7.63 21.62 -7.22
N SER A 250 -6.48 21.00 -7.54
CA SER A 250 -5.23 21.70 -7.85
C SER A 250 -4.66 21.25 -9.19
N LYS A 251 -4.07 22.21 -9.91
CA LYS A 251 -3.39 21.94 -11.18
C LYS A 251 -1.98 21.41 -11.01
N THR A 252 -1.34 21.70 -9.89
CA THR A 252 0.11 21.45 -9.67
C THR A 252 0.41 20.85 -8.30
N TYR A 253 -0.36 21.19 -7.27
CA TYR A 253 -0.06 20.76 -5.90
C TYR A 253 -0.70 19.40 -5.59
N GLY A 254 0.05 18.55 -4.90
CA GLY A 254 -0.42 17.28 -4.35
C GLY A 254 -0.85 17.41 -2.89
N MET A 255 -1.28 16.31 -2.27
CA MET A 255 -1.59 16.24 -0.83
C MET A 255 -2.55 17.36 -0.36
N TRP A 256 -3.71 17.50 -1.01
CA TRP A 256 -4.66 18.60 -0.76
C TRP A 256 -4.05 20.02 -0.80
N GLY A 257 -2.95 20.19 -1.51
CA GLY A 257 -2.30 21.48 -1.67
C GLY A 257 -1.12 21.72 -0.72
N VAL A 258 -0.83 20.82 0.23
CA VAL A 258 0.27 21.03 1.18
C VAL A 258 1.65 20.76 0.58
N TYR A 259 1.71 20.08 -0.57
CA TYR A 259 2.96 19.73 -1.25
C TYR A 259 2.98 20.25 -2.69
N ILE A 260 4.13 20.80 -3.10
CA ILE A 260 4.29 21.53 -4.37
C ILE A 260 3.99 20.66 -5.61
N ALA A 261 4.30 19.37 -5.55
CA ALA A 261 4.20 18.47 -6.68
C ALA A 261 3.04 17.49 -6.51
N LYS A 262 2.28 17.26 -7.58
CA LYS A 262 1.17 16.31 -7.64
C LYS A 262 1.55 15.03 -8.40
N THR A 263 2.51 15.15 -9.32
CA THR A 263 2.98 14.07 -10.19
C THR A 263 4.47 13.79 -9.99
N ARG A 264 4.90 12.59 -10.38
CA ARG A 264 6.32 12.22 -10.37
C ARG A 264 7.20 13.21 -11.12
N ASP A 265 6.78 13.68 -12.29
CA ASP A 265 7.57 14.62 -13.10
C ASP A 265 7.69 16.01 -12.44
N GLU A 266 6.65 16.46 -11.74
CA GLU A 266 6.69 17.69 -10.95
C GLU A 266 7.67 17.55 -9.78
N ILE A 267 7.73 16.40 -9.08
CA ILE A 267 8.76 16.18 -8.03
C ILE A 267 10.15 16.41 -8.62
N MET A 268 10.42 15.86 -9.81
CA MET A 268 11.74 15.97 -10.45
C MET A 268 12.14 17.39 -10.82
N SER A 269 11.18 18.30 -10.98
CA SER A 269 11.41 19.67 -11.43
C SER A 269 11.21 20.72 -10.32
N GLU A 270 10.40 20.42 -9.30
CA GLU A 270 9.95 21.36 -8.28
C GLU A 270 10.47 21.03 -6.87
N ASP A 271 10.80 19.76 -6.58
CA ASP A 271 11.45 19.34 -5.34
C ASP A 271 12.66 18.43 -5.62
N ASN A 272 13.79 19.07 -5.95
CA ASN A 272 15.02 18.35 -6.30
C ASN A 272 15.58 17.46 -5.17
N LEU A 273 15.32 17.77 -3.90
CA LEU A 273 15.77 16.92 -2.79
C LEU A 273 14.80 15.75 -2.59
N GLY A 274 13.49 15.97 -2.66
CA GLY A 274 12.49 14.90 -2.70
C GLY A 274 12.75 13.93 -3.87
N ALA A 275 13.05 14.46 -5.05
CA ALA A 275 13.46 13.67 -6.22
C ALA A 275 14.70 12.80 -5.96
N GLN A 276 15.69 13.33 -5.23
CA GLN A 276 16.88 12.57 -4.85
C GLN A 276 16.56 11.45 -3.88
N LEU A 277 15.65 11.65 -2.92
CA LEU A 277 15.23 10.58 -1.99
C LEU A 277 14.55 9.41 -2.72
N MET A 278 13.93 9.66 -3.88
CA MET A 278 13.28 8.61 -4.66
C MET A 278 14.21 7.94 -5.67
N ARG A 279 15.21 8.65 -6.22
CA ARG A 279 16.11 8.15 -7.25
C ARG A 279 17.30 7.40 -6.66
N ASP A 280 17.37 6.09 -6.93
CA ASP A 280 18.53 5.24 -6.57
C ASP A 280 18.91 5.28 -5.07
N LYS A 281 18.01 5.71 -4.18
CA LYS A 281 18.24 5.72 -2.73
C LYS A 281 17.62 4.51 -2.05
N PHE A 282 16.28 4.42 -2.00
CA PHE A 282 15.59 3.36 -1.25
C PHE A 282 14.41 2.75 -2.02
N PHE A 283 13.63 3.58 -2.71
CA PHE A 283 12.36 3.19 -3.32
C PHE A 283 12.56 2.70 -4.76
N HIS A 284 11.74 1.72 -5.18
CA HIS A 284 11.73 1.30 -6.59
C HIS A 284 10.97 2.32 -7.45
N PRO A 285 11.35 2.52 -8.73
CA PRO A 285 10.60 3.37 -9.65
C PRO A 285 9.29 2.75 -10.14
N TYR A 286 9.02 1.49 -9.81
CA TYR A 286 7.77 0.78 -10.09
C TYR A 286 7.34 -0.01 -8.85
N LEU A 287 6.05 -0.34 -8.79
CA LEU A 287 5.45 -1.15 -7.73
C LEU A 287 5.81 -2.62 -7.98
N THR A 288 6.39 -3.26 -6.96
CA THR A 288 6.99 -4.60 -7.08
C THR A 288 6.06 -5.72 -6.64
N TYR A 289 4.90 -5.38 -6.10
CA TYR A 289 3.90 -6.37 -5.68
C TYR A 289 3.01 -6.77 -6.85
N ASN A 290 2.40 -7.95 -6.74
CA ASN A 290 1.37 -8.40 -7.67
C ASN A 290 0.02 -7.81 -7.26
N ALA A 291 -0.47 -6.80 -7.99
CA ALA A 291 -1.75 -6.17 -7.68
C ALA A 291 -2.92 -7.09 -8.03
N ARG A 292 -3.85 -7.25 -7.09
CA ARG A 292 -5.08 -8.02 -7.29
C ARG A 292 -6.16 -7.08 -7.79
N ILE A 293 -6.50 -7.20 -9.07
CA ILE A 293 -7.57 -6.39 -9.66
C ILE A 293 -8.89 -6.92 -9.13
N ASP A 294 -9.65 -6.02 -8.49
CA ASP A 294 -10.90 -6.30 -7.79
C ASP A 294 -11.89 -7.06 -8.69
N ASP A 295 -12.63 -8.01 -8.11
CA ASP A 295 -13.49 -8.93 -8.86
C ASP A 295 -14.71 -8.24 -9.48
N SER A 296 -15.03 -7.03 -9.03
CA SER A 296 -16.06 -6.18 -9.60
C SER A 296 -15.64 -5.52 -10.91
N PHE A 297 -14.33 -5.45 -11.22
CA PHE A 297 -13.85 -4.79 -12.42
C PHE A 297 -14.30 -5.51 -13.70
N SER A 298 -14.59 -4.72 -14.74
CA SER A 298 -14.87 -5.21 -16.10
C SER A 298 -14.39 -4.19 -17.13
N GLY A 299 -14.03 -4.67 -18.33
CA GLY A 299 -13.50 -3.83 -19.41
C GLY A 299 -11.96 -3.77 -19.41
N ASP A 300 -11.40 -2.63 -19.83
CA ASP A 300 -9.96 -2.51 -20.09
C ASP A 300 -9.21 -1.87 -18.92
N PHE A 301 -8.55 -2.69 -18.10
CA PHE A 301 -7.63 -2.25 -17.08
C PHE A 301 -6.31 -1.84 -17.73
N SER A 302 -5.96 -0.56 -17.64
CA SER A 302 -4.75 -0.04 -18.27
C SER A 302 -3.62 0.00 -17.26
N LEU A 303 -2.53 -0.71 -17.54
CA LEU A 303 -1.25 -0.46 -16.91
C LEU A 303 -0.55 0.74 -17.56
N ARG A 304 -1.03 1.24 -18.69
CA ARG A 304 -0.44 2.40 -19.36
C ARG A 304 -1.09 3.69 -18.90
N PHE A 305 -0.28 4.73 -18.75
CA PHE A 305 -0.77 6.08 -18.54
C PHE A 305 -1.68 6.55 -19.69
N ASP A 306 -2.87 6.99 -19.33
CA ASP A 306 -3.85 7.65 -20.20
C ASP A 306 -4.52 8.77 -19.40
N GLN A 307 -4.30 10.02 -19.78
CA GLN A 307 -4.87 11.19 -19.11
C GLN A 307 -6.41 11.17 -19.01
N ASN A 308 -7.11 10.37 -19.83
CA ASN A 308 -8.56 10.23 -19.78
C ASN A 308 -9.02 9.13 -18.80
N LYS A 309 -8.08 8.36 -18.24
CA LYS A 309 -8.32 7.32 -17.22
C LYS A 309 -7.59 7.71 -15.94
N PRO A 310 -8.27 8.40 -14.99
CA PRO A 310 -7.65 8.97 -13.79
C PRO A 310 -6.74 8.00 -13.02
N TYR A 311 -7.18 6.77 -12.81
CA TYR A 311 -6.42 5.74 -12.08
C TYR A 311 -5.07 5.40 -12.70
N THR A 312 -4.85 5.72 -13.99
CA THR A 312 -3.60 5.42 -14.66
C THR A 312 -2.43 6.29 -14.24
N HIS A 313 -2.70 7.38 -13.51
CA HIS A 313 -1.65 8.07 -12.77
C HIS A 313 -0.93 7.13 -11.80
N HIS A 314 -1.65 6.17 -11.20
CA HIS A 314 -1.11 5.14 -10.31
C HIS A 314 -0.76 3.85 -11.05
N SER A 315 -1.69 3.28 -11.82
CA SER A 315 -1.50 1.95 -12.43
C SER A 315 -0.34 1.89 -13.42
N GLN A 316 0.14 3.04 -13.91
CA GLN A 316 1.36 3.11 -14.73
C GLN A 316 2.62 2.57 -14.07
N TYR A 317 2.63 2.52 -12.74
CA TYR A 317 3.74 1.99 -11.98
C TYR A 317 3.55 0.52 -11.58
N LEU A 318 2.38 -0.07 -11.82
CA LEU A 318 2.16 -1.49 -11.60
C LEU A 318 2.91 -2.30 -12.66
N LYS A 319 3.58 -3.35 -12.18
CA LYS A 319 4.31 -4.29 -13.03
C LYS A 319 3.59 -5.64 -13.14
N ASP A 320 3.15 -6.18 -12.00
CA ASP A 320 2.55 -7.51 -11.95
C ASP A 320 1.10 -7.40 -11.50
N ILE A 321 0.20 -8.12 -12.17
CA ILE A 321 -1.23 -8.14 -11.79
C ILE A 321 -1.83 -9.54 -11.83
N THR A 322 -2.85 -9.74 -11.00
CA THR A 322 -3.75 -10.89 -11.05
C THR A 322 -5.18 -10.39 -11.11
N LEU A 323 -5.90 -10.78 -12.15
CA LEU A 323 -7.33 -10.56 -12.28
C LEU A 323 -8.06 -11.49 -11.30
N THR A 324 -9.06 -10.98 -10.59
CA THR A 324 -9.89 -11.79 -9.70
C THR A 324 -11.33 -11.86 -10.20
N GLY A 325 -12.14 -12.75 -9.63
CA GLY A 325 -13.53 -12.93 -10.06
C GLY A 325 -13.69 -13.70 -11.36
N ASN A 326 -14.79 -13.40 -12.06
CA ASN A 326 -15.24 -14.11 -13.26
C ASN A 326 -15.68 -13.17 -14.40
N ASN A 327 -15.48 -11.87 -14.25
CA ASN A 327 -15.77 -10.90 -15.30
C ASN A 327 -14.74 -10.99 -16.43
N ASP A 328 -15.22 -10.75 -17.65
CA ASP A 328 -14.35 -10.52 -18.80
C ASP A 328 -13.59 -9.20 -18.60
N VAL A 329 -12.27 -9.31 -18.51
CA VAL A 329 -11.37 -8.19 -18.24
C VAL A 329 -10.20 -8.25 -19.21
N ASN A 330 -9.92 -7.12 -19.85
CA ASN A 330 -8.76 -6.93 -20.69
C ASN A 330 -7.69 -6.14 -19.94
N VAL A 331 -6.43 -6.33 -20.32
CA VAL A 331 -5.28 -5.64 -19.74
C VAL A 331 -4.50 -4.93 -20.84
N ILE A 332 -4.34 -3.61 -20.75
CA ILE A 332 -3.45 -2.86 -21.64
C ILE A 332 -2.08 -2.76 -20.97
N VAL A 333 -1.03 -3.28 -21.63
CA VAL A 333 0.32 -3.34 -21.05
C VAL A 333 1.03 -1.98 -21.05
N ASN A 334 1.97 -1.80 -20.13
CA ASN A 334 2.88 -0.66 -20.10
C ASN A 334 4.26 -1.05 -20.64
N GLN A 335 5.23 -0.15 -20.47
CA GLN A 335 6.61 -0.33 -20.90
C GLN A 335 7.44 -1.29 -20.02
N LEU A 336 6.89 -1.77 -18.90
CA LEU A 336 7.58 -2.67 -17.98
C LEU A 336 7.46 -4.12 -18.44
N ASP A 337 8.31 -4.98 -17.88
CA ASP A 337 8.16 -6.42 -18.02
C ASP A 337 7.07 -6.91 -17.05
N ASN A 338 5.92 -7.36 -17.54
CA ASN A 338 4.77 -7.67 -16.67
C ASN A 338 4.55 -9.17 -16.49
N HIS A 339 4.16 -9.58 -15.27
CA HIS A 339 3.51 -10.87 -15.03
C HIS A 339 1.99 -10.67 -14.87
N ILE A 340 1.22 -11.19 -15.83
CA ILE A 340 -0.24 -11.03 -15.87
C ILE A 340 -0.90 -12.39 -15.69
N THR A 341 -1.74 -12.49 -14.67
CA THR A 341 -2.56 -13.68 -14.42
C THR A 341 -4.02 -13.34 -14.65
N GLY A 342 -4.70 -14.05 -15.56
CA GLY A 342 -6.13 -13.87 -15.79
C GLY A 342 -7.00 -14.54 -14.73
N ASN A 343 -8.31 -14.35 -14.87
CA ASN A 343 -9.34 -14.86 -13.95
C ASN A 343 -10.17 -15.96 -14.63
N SER A 344 -11.37 -16.27 -14.12
CA SER A 344 -12.22 -17.29 -14.76
C SER A 344 -13.13 -16.75 -15.88
N GLY A 345 -13.05 -15.45 -16.17
CA GLY A 345 -13.69 -14.83 -17.33
C GLY A 345 -12.87 -15.04 -18.59
N LYS A 346 -13.25 -14.38 -19.67
CA LYS A 346 -12.45 -14.31 -20.89
C LYS A 346 -11.53 -13.09 -20.83
N ASN A 347 -10.23 -13.32 -20.82
CA ASN A 347 -9.22 -12.29 -20.69
C ASN A 347 -8.46 -12.06 -22.01
N SER A 348 -8.23 -10.78 -22.31
CA SER A 348 -7.36 -10.34 -23.42
C SER A 348 -6.24 -9.46 -22.90
N VAL A 349 -5.03 -9.61 -23.42
CA VAL A 349 -3.92 -8.68 -23.16
C VAL A 349 -3.65 -7.89 -24.43
N ILE A 350 -3.74 -6.57 -24.33
CA ILE A 350 -3.71 -5.62 -25.45
C ILE A 350 -2.33 -4.98 -25.54
N PHE A 351 -1.73 -5.11 -26.72
CA PHE A 351 -0.41 -4.62 -27.11
C PHE A 351 -0.53 -3.46 -28.11
N THR A 352 0.47 -2.58 -28.14
CA THR A 352 0.45 -1.35 -28.96
C THR A 352 0.62 -1.59 -30.45
N GLY A 353 1.47 -2.55 -30.79
CA GLY A 353 2.04 -2.72 -32.11
C GLY A 353 1.37 -3.78 -32.94
N ASP A 354 1.83 -3.90 -34.18
CA ASP A 354 1.46 -5.02 -35.05
C ASP A 354 2.17 -6.29 -34.54
N THR A 355 1.53 -7.45 -34.68
CA THR A 355 2.02 -8.72 -34.15
C THR A 355 3.43 -9.09 -34.66
N SER A 356 3.79 -8.62 -35.86
CA SER A 356 5.13 -8.83 -36.44
C SER A 356 6.27 -8.16 -35.66
N GLN A 357 5.94 -7.23 -34.75
CA GLN A 357 6.87 -6.53 -33.87
C GLN A 357 7.06 -7.24 -32.52
N TYR A 358 6.52 -8.45 -32.36
CA TYR A 358 6.62 -9.21 -31.12
C TYR A 358 7.17 -10.61 -31.38
N HIS A 359 7.92 -11.12 -30.41
CA HIS A 359 8.25 -12.52 -30.30
C HIS A 359 7.32 -13.20 -29.30
N ILE A 360 6.57 -14.21 -29.75
CA ILE A 360 5.65 -14.99 -28.92
C ILE A 360 6.24 -16.38 -28.72
N SER A 361 6.33 -16.81 -27.47
CA SER A 361 6.82 -18.13 -27.08
C SER A 361 6.02 -18.69 -25.90
N SER A 362 6.16 -19.98 -25.62
CA SER A 362 5.61 -20.60 -24.41
C SER A 362 6.75 -21.17 -23.58
N ASN A 363 6.71 -20.97 -22.26
CA ASN A 363 7.67 -21.56 -21.35
C ASN A 363 7.27 -23.01 -20.99
N GLN A 364 8.15 -23.72 -20.26
CA GLN A 364 7.92 -25.13 -19.89
C GLN A 364 6.71 -25.34 -18.98
N ASP A 365 6.25 -24.30 -18.28
CA ASP A 365 5.11 -24.32 -17.38
C ASP A 365 3.79 -23.95 -18.07
N GLY A 366 3.79 -23.79 -19.40
CA GLY A 366 2.61 -23.44 -20.18
C GLY A 366 2.21 -21.97 -20.13
N LYS A 367 3.05 -21.09 -19.56
CA LYS A 367 2.86 -19.63 -19.64
C LYS A 367 3.32 -19.11 -21.00
N VAL A 368 2.62 -18.13 -21.53
CA VAL A 368 3.00 -17.46 -22.78
C VAL A 368 3.89 -16.26 -22.46
N VAL A 369 5.00 -16.12 -23.18
CA VAL A 369 5.89 -14.95 -23.10
C VAL A 369 5.81 -14.19 -24.41
N ILE A 370 5.40 -12.93 -24.33
CA ILE A 370 5.28 -11.99 -25.45
C ILE A 370 6.30 -10.87 -25.24
N SER A 371 7.37 -10.88 -26.02
CA SER A 371 8.44 -9.89 -25.98
C SER A 371 8.27 -8.88 -27.10
N ASP A 372 8.16 -7.59 -26.75
CA ASP A 372 8.21 -6.52 -27.73
C ASP A 372 9.62 -6.40 -28.33
N LEU A 373 9.70 -6.27 -29.65
CA LEU A 373 10.95 -6.04 -30.39
C LEU A 373 11.25 -4.54 -30.58
N VAL A 374 10.37 -3.66 -30.09
CA VAL A 374 10.54 -2.21 -30.08
C VAL A 374 10.86 -1.74 -28.66
N ASP A 375 12.05 -1.16 -28.50
CA ASP A 375 12.54 -0.69 -27.20
C ASP A 375 11.59 0.34 -26.55
N GLY A 376 11.33 0.16 -25.25
CA GLY A 376 10.61 1.13 -24.42
C GLY A 376 9.10 1.24 -24.68
N ARG A 377 8.49 0.28 -25.40
CA ARG A 377 7.06 0.31 -25.73
C ARG A 377 6.21 -0.60 -24.83
N ASP A 378 6.26 -1.92 -25.01
CA ASP A 378 5.43 -2.88 -24.25
C ASP A 378 6.22 -3.85 -23.35
N GLY A 379 7.56 -3.80 -23.36
CA GLY A 379 8.40 -4.68 -22.54
C GLY A 379 8.23 -6.18 -22.86
N VAL A 380 8.55 -7.03 -21.88
CA VAL A 380 8.39 -8.50 -21.94
C VAL A 380 7.28 -8.96 -21.00
N ASN A 381 6.22 -9.54 -21.56
CA ASN A 381 5.02 -9.89 -20.81
C ASN A 381 4.89 -11.41 -20.68
N THR A 382 4.81 -11.89 -19.44
CA THR A 382 4.54 -13.31 -19.13
C THR A 382 3.09 -13.47 -18.71
N LEU A 383 2.33 -14.21 -19.50
CA LEU A 383 0.89 -14.39 -19.37
C LEU A 383 0.55 -15.79 -18.88
N SER A 384 -0.40 -15.88 -17.95
CA SER A 384 -0.95 -17.15 -17.48
C SER A 384 -2.47 -17.03 -17.29
N HIS A 385 -3.22 -18.07 -17.64
CA HIS A 385 -4.69 -18.05 -17.62
C HIS A 385 -5.29 -16.88 -18.42
N VAL A 386 -4.75 -16.64 -19.63
CA VAL A 386 -5.24 -15.60 -20.54
C VAL A 386 -5.57 -16.26 -21.87
N GLU A 387 -6.75 -16.00 -22.42
CA GLU A 387 -7.22 -16.62 -23.66
C GLU A 387 -6.71 -15.91 -24.92
N LEU A 388 -6.55 -14.58 -24.86
CA LEU A 388 -6.28 -13.76 -26.05
C LEU A 388 -5.10 -12.81 -25.85
N ALA A 389 -4.31 -12.64 -26.91
CA ALA A 389 -3.40 -11.52 -27.09
C ALA A 389 -3.90 -10.66 -28.27
N GLU A 390 -4.18 -9.39 -28.01
CA GLU A 390 -4.67 -8.43 -29.00
C GLU A 390 -3.53 -7.50 -29.42
N PHE A 391 -3.18 -7.56 -30.69
CA PHE A 391 -2.24 -6.66 -31.34
C PHE A 391 -3.01 -5.70 -32.24
N LYS A 392 -2.36 -4.62 -32.66
CA LYS A 392 -2.96 -3.60 -33.53
C LYS A 392 -3.53 -4.16 -34.84
N ASP A 393 -2.93 -5.21 -35.39
CA ASP A 393 -3.28 -5.79 -36.68
C ASP A 393 -4.16 -7.06 -36.59
N LYS A 394 -4.17 -7.76 -35.44
CA LYS A 394 -4.95 -8.99 -35.24
C LYS A 394 -5.03 -9.43 -33.77
N ILE A 395 -5.96 -10.34 -33.51
CA ILE A 395 -6.09 -11.06 -32.23
C ILE A 395 -5.55 -12.48 -32.39
N VAL A 396 -4.76 -12.93 -31.43
CA VAL A 396 -4.17 -14.28 -31.35
C VAL A 396 -4.77 -15.02 -30.16
N SER A 397 -5.22 -16.26 -30.37
CA SER A 397 -5.60 -17.18 -29.29
C SER A 397 -4.34 -17.82 -28.70
N LEU A 398 -4.26 -17.86 -27.38
CA LEU A 398 -3.12 -18.39 -26.63
C LEU A 398 -3.29 -19.87 -26.24
#